data_AF-A0A373HZ44-F1
#
_entry.id   AF-A0A373HZ44-F1
#
_cell.length_a   1.000
_cell.length_b   1.000
_cell.length_c   1.000
_cell.angle_alpha   90.00
_cell.angle_beta   90.00
_cell.angle_gamma   90.00
#
_symmetry.space_group_name_H-M   'P 1'
#
loop_
_entity.id
_entity.type
_entity.pdbx_description
1 polymer ?
#
loop_
_entity_poly.entity_id
_entity_poly.type
_entity_poly.pdbx_seq_one_letter_code
_entity_poly.pdbx_strand_id
1 'polypeptide(L)'
;MGFDEYEVRRTSVKVFLAGLIPAVILSIILHSISYCVGFVLGYLIDLLILQINMKMTDTILSIQTAGKTIAVMLFMTKLFIFAVGFAIAGFFPEIVNMYTVFLGYLVVKISIYIHAYGERRRMR
;
A
#
# COMPACT_ATOMS: atom_id res chain seq x y z
N MET A 1 -3.57 -20.97 -10.56
CA MET A 1 -2.51 -20.75 -9.56
C MET A 1 -2.93 -19.51 -8.78
N GLY A 2 -3.64 -19.72 -7.68
CA GLY A 2 -4.24 -18.61 -6.92
C GLY A 2 -3.13 -17.81 -6.24
N PHE A 3 -3.07 -16.51 -6.53
CA PHE A 3 -2.35 -15.57 -5.68
C PHE A 3 -3.01 -15.63 -4.31
N ASP A 4 -2.38 -16.33 -3.37
CA ASP A 4 -2.95 -16.57 -2.05
C ASP A 4 -2.97 -15.24 -1.29
N GLU A 5 -4.11 -14.55 -1.29
CA GLU A 5 -4.33 -13.23 -0.68
C GLU A 5 -3.75 -13.16 0.74
N TYR A 6 -3.77 -14.30 1.43
CA TYR A 6 -3.29 -14.46 2.78
C TYR A 6 -1.75 -14.28 2.89
N GLU A 7 -0.97 -14.78 1.95
CA GLU A 7 0.50 -14.71 2.02
C GLU A 7 1.04 -13.32 1.73
N VAL A 8 0.48 -12.62 0.74
CA VAL A 8 0.88 -11.24 0.41
C VAL A 8 0.47 -10.30 1.54
N ARG A 9 -0.73 -10.48 2.11
CA ARG A 9 -1.18 -9.69 3.26
C ARG A 9 -0.30 -9.95 4.48
N ARG A 10 0.03 -11.22 4.78
CA ARG A 10 0.92 -11.57 5.90
C ARG A 10 2.33 -11.01 5.73
N THR A 11 2.87 -11.01 4.51
CA THR A 11 4.16 -10.40 4.21
C THR A 11 4.10 -8.88 4.38
N SER A 12 3.02 -8.24 3.92
CA SER A 12 2.82 -6.80 4.10
C SER A 12 2.75 -6.38 5.57
N VAL A 13 2.14 -7.19 6.44
CA VAL A 13 2.08 -6.92 7.88
C VAL A 13 3.48 -6.96 8.51
N LYS A 14 4.34 -7.88 8.08
CA LYS A 14 5.73 -7.94 8.57
C LYS A 14 6.54 -6.71 8.15
N VAL A 15 6.41 -6.29 6.89
CA VAL A 15 7.09 -5.08 6.39
C VAL A 15 6.51 -3.82 7.03
N PHE A 16 5.20 -3.80 7.30
CA PHE A 16 4.56 -2.73 8.05
C PHE A 16 5.10 -2.64 9.48
N LEU A 17 5.16 -3.74 10.23
CA LEU A 17 5.76 -3.74 11.57
C LEU A 17 7.22 -3.28 11.53
N ALA A 18 7.99 -3.72 10.53
CA ALA A 18 9.38 -3.28 10.37
C ALA A 18 9.49 -1.77 10.08
N GLY A 19 8.59 -1.21 9.26
CA GLY A 19 8.53 0.23 8.96
C GLY A 19 7.89 1.07 10.07
N LEU A 20 7.07 0.47 10.94
CA LEU A 20 6.45 1.13 12.09
C LEU A 20 7.50 1.48 13.15
N ILE A 21 8.53 0.63 13.33
CA ILE A 21 9.61 0.86 14.31
C ILE A 21 10.29 2.23 14.10
N PRO A 22 10.82 2.57 12.91
CA PRO A 22 11.41 3.89 12.69
C PRO A 22 10.36 5.02 12.75
N ALA A 23 9.11 4.79 12.33
CA ALA A 23 8.05 5.79 12.43
C ALA A 23 7.72 6.16 13.90
N VAL A 24 7.70 5.16 14.79
CA VAL A 24 7.51 5.36 16.24
C VAL A 24 8.71 6.07 16.86
N ILE A 25 9.94 5.69 16.49
CA ILE A 25 11.15 6.37 16.96
C ILE A 25 11.14 7.85 16.55
N LEU A 26 10.81 8.14 15.28
CA LEU A 26 10.65 9.51 14.78
C LEU A 26 9.55 10.28 15.51
N SER A 27 8.41 9.63 15.80
CA SER A 27 7.30 10.22 16.53
C SER A 27 7.70 10.61 17.97
N ILE A 28 8.52 9.79 18.64
CA ILE A 28 9.04 10.08 19.99
C ILE A 28 10.04 11.24 19.94
N ILE A 29 10.97 11.25 18.98
CA ILE A 29 11.99 12.30 18.85
C ILE A 29 11.36 13.66 18.53
N LEU A 30 10.37 13.69 17.64
CA LEU A 30 9.69 14.91 17.20
C LEU A 30 8.46 15.27 18.05
N HIS A 31 8.20 14.47 19.10
CA HIS A 31 7.14 14.65 20.07
C HIS A 31 5.74 14.88 19.46
N SER A 32 5.47 14.24 18.32
CA SER A 32 4.24 14.40 17.56
C SER A 32 3.71 13.06 17.09
N ILE A 33 2.44 12.77 17.42
CA ILE A 33 1.75 11.53 17.02
C ILE A 33 1.44 11.50 15.52
N SER A 34 1.51 12.66 14.87
CA SER A 34 1.21 12.87 13.45
C SER A 34 2.05 11.98 12.51
N TYR A 35 3.27 11.64 12.93
CA TYR A 35 4.17 10.73 12.19
C TYR A 35 3.70 9.27 12.22
N CYS A 36 3.27 8.77 13.39
CA CYS A 36 2.70 7.44 13.53
C CYS A 36 1.36 7.34 12.79
N VAL A 37 0.49 8.33 13.00
CA VAL A 37 -0.85 8.35 12.39
C VAL A 37 -0.74 8.42 10.86
N GLY A 38 0.14 9.27 10.32
CA GLY A 38 0.34 9.36 8.88
C GLY A 38 0.90 8.08 8.27
N PHE A 39 1.85 7.41 8.93
CA PHE A 39 2.35 6.12 8.45
C PHE A 39 1.27 5.03 8.42
N VAL A 40 0.45 4.94 9.46
CA VAL A 40 -0.69 4.00 9.53
C VAL A 40 -1.71 4.32 8.44
N LEU A 41 -2.08 5.59 8.26
CA LEU A 41 -3.04 6.02 7.23
C LEU A 41 -2.56 5.66 5.83
N GLY A 42 -1.29 5.94 5.52
CA GLY A 42 -0.67 5.57 4.25
C GLY A 42 -0.72 4.06 4.01
N TYR A 43 -0.36 3.26 5.01
CA TYR A 43 -0.40 1.80 4.90
C TYR A 43 -1.82 1.25 4.67
N LEU A 44 -2.83 1.75 5.40
CA LEU A 44 -4.21 1.31 5.25
C LEU A 44 -4.76 1.57 3.85
N ILE A 45 -4.46 2.75 3.31
CA ILE A 45 -4.87 3.11 1.95
C ILE A 45 -4.12 2.25 0.91
N ASP A 46 -2.82 1.98 1.09
CA ASP A 46 -2.05 1.11 0.21
C ASP A 46 -2.57 -0.34 0.22
N LEU A 47 -3.01 -0.83 1.39
CA LEU A 47 -3.69 -2.12 1.52
C LEU A 47 -5.03 -2.17 0.77
N LEU A 48 -5.83 -1.12 0.85
CA LEU A 48 -7.09 -1.03 0.09
C LEU A 48 -6.83 -1.10 -1.42
N ILE A 49 -5.80 -0.39 -1.89
CA ILE A 49 -5.40 -0.43 -3.31
C ILE A 49 -4.92 -1.82 -3.71
N LEU A 50 -4.18 -2.51 -2.85
CA LEU A 50 -3.77 -3.90 -3.08
C LEU A 50 -4.98 -4.84 -3.22
N GLN A 51 -5.97 -4.73 -2.34
CA GLN A 51 -7.20 -5.54 -2.41
C GLN A 51 -7.96 -5.28 -3.71
N ILE A 52 -8.07 -4.02 -4.12
CA ILE A 52 -8.69 -3.65 -5.40
C ILE A 52 -7.90 -4.26 -6.57
N ASN A 53 -6.57 -4.17 -6.57
CA ASN A 53 -5.75 -4.72 -7.65
C ASN A 53 -5.89 -6.25 -7.79
N MET A 54 -5.92 -6.99 -6.67
CA MET A 54 -6.02 -8.46 -6.71
C MET A 54 -7.41 -8.92 -7.18
N LYS A 55 -8.50 -8.42 -6.57
CA LYS A 55 -9.88 -8.75 -7.01
C LYS A 55 -10.14 -8.43 -8.48
N MET A 56 -9.51 -7.37 -8.98
CA MET A 56 -9.69 -6.96 -10.36
C MET A 56 -8.81 -7.74 -11.35
N THR A 57 -7.65 -8.23 -10.93
CA THR A 57 -6.83 -9.11 -11.78
C THR A 57 -7.61 -10.36 -12.17
N ASP A 58 -8.36 -10.95 -11.24
CA ASP A 58 -9.27 -12.07 -11.53
C ASP A 58 -10.42 -11.69 -12.47
N THR A 59 -10.91 -10.45 -12.40
CA THR A 59 -11.96 -9.92 -13.28
C THR A 59 -11.45 -9.61 -14.69
N ILE A 60 -10.22 -9.11 -14.83
CA ILE A 60 -9.59 -8.83 -16.13
C ILE A 60 -9.23 -10.14 -16.84
N LEU A 61 -8.75 -11.14 -16.10
CA LEU A 61 -8.46 -12.48 -16.64
C LEU A 61 -9.71 -13.19 -17.16
N SER A 62 -10.89 -12.90 -16.63
CA SER A 62 -12.16 -13.47 -17.10
C SER A 62 -12.82 -12.71 -18.26
N ILE A 63 -12.43 -11.44 -18.52
CA ILE A 63 -13.04 -10.59 -19.56
C ILE A 63 -11.96 -10.14 -20.55
N GLN A 64 -11.60 -11.04 -21.48
CA GLN A 64 -10.52 -10.87 -22.45
C GLN A 64 -10.75 -9.71 -23.45
N THR A 65 -11.99 -9.26 -23.64
CA THR A 65 -12.37 -8.35 -24.75
C THR A 65 -12.47 -6.87 -24.37
N ALA A 66 -12.57 -6.53 -23.07
CA ALA A 66 -12.69 -5.14 -22.57
C ALA A 66 -11.56 -4.71 -21.61
N GLY A 67 -10.53 -5.55 -21.46
CA GLY A 67 -9.49 -5.39 -20.44
C GLY A 67 -8.72 -4.07 -20.51
N LYS A 68 -8.57 -3.47 -21.70
CA LYS A 68 -7.79 -2.23 -21.88
C LYS A 68 -8.47 -1.01 -21.26
N THR A 69 -9.79 -0.86 -21.45
CA THR A 69 -10.56 0.27 -20.89
C THR A 69 -10.75 0.12 -19.38
N ILE A 70 -10.97 -1.10 -18.92
CA ILE A 70 -11.10 -1.43 -17.49
C ILE A 70 -9.78 -1.17 -16.77
N ALA A 71 -8.64 -1.55 -17.35
CA ALA A 71 -7.32 -1.29 -16.78
C ALA A 71 -7.02 0.21 -16.64
N VAL A 72 -7.40 1.04 -17.62
CA VAL A 72 -7.21 2.50 -17.54
C VAL A 72 -8.10 3.11 -16.46
N MET A 73 -9.38 2.72 -16.40
CA MET A 73 -10.29 3.19 -15.35
C MET A 73 -9.77 2.85 -13.95
N LEU A 74 -9.27 1.62 -13.76
CA LEU A 74 -8.68 1.18 -12.50
C LEU A 74 -7.39 1.91 -12.15
N PHE A 75 -6.57 2.22 -13.15
CA PHE A 75 -5.39 3.04 -12.95
C PHE A 75 -5.75 4.45 -12.45
N MET A 76 -6.85 5.02 -12.95
CA MET A 76 -7.35 6.32 -12.46
C MET A 76 -7.94 6.21 -11.06
N THR A 77 -8.71 5.15 -10.76
CA THR A 77 -9.28 4.93 -9.42
C THR A 77 -8.20 4.83 -8.35
N LYS A 78 -7.12 4.07 -8.58
CA LYS A 78 -6.04 3.97 -7.58
C LYS A 78 -5.31 5.30 -7.38
N LEU A 79 -5.11 6.09 -8.44
CA LEU A 79 -4.48 7.42 -8.34
C LEU A 79 -5.37 8.37 -7.53
N PHE A 80 -6.68 8.31 -7.75
CA PHE A 80 -7.65 9.08 -6.98
C PHE A 80 -7.60 8.70 -5.49
N ILE A 81 -7.56 7.41 -5.16
CA ILE A 81 -7.45 6.95 -3.77
C ILE A 81 -6.14 7.44 -3.11
N PHE A 82 -5.01 7.39 -3.82
CA PHE A 82 -3.74 7.95 -3.33
C PHE A 82 -3.85 9.46 -3.08
N ALA A 83 -4.48 10.19 -4.01
CA ALA A 83 -4.69 11.62 -3.89
C ALA A 83 -5.55 11.98 -2.68
N VAL A 84 -6.58 11.19 -2.35
CA VAL A 84 -7.41 11.39 -1.16
C VAL A 84 -6.58 11.29 0.12
N GLY A 85 -5.71 10.29 0.26
CA GLY A 85 -4.89 10.19 1.47
C GLY A 85 -3.85 11.30 1.62
N PHE A 86 -3.34 11.83 0.50
CA PHE A 86 -2.51 13.04 0.53
C PHE A 86 -3.31 14.30 0.84
N ALA A 87 -4.54 14.41 0.32
CA ALA A 87 -5.43 15.51 0.64
C ALA A 87 -5.75 15.55 2.15
N ILE A 88 -6.03 14.39 2.77
CA ILE A 88 -6.24 14.29 4.22
C ILE A 88 -5.01 14.82 4.98
N ALA A 89 -3.79 14.46 4.55
CA ALA A 89 -2.57 14.97 5.16
C ALA A 89 -2.37 16.48 4.95
N GLY A 90 -2.79 17.02 3.80
CA GLY A 90 -2.72 18.44 3.48
C GLY A 90 -3.74 19.30 4.24
N PHE A 91 -4.95 18.77 4.48
CA PHE A 91 -5.99 19.46 5.24
C PHE A 91 -5.81 19.36 6.76
N PHE A 92 -5.17 18.30 7.25
CA PHE A 92 -4.96 18.06 8.70
C PHE A 92 -3.48 17.79 9.05
N PRO A 93 -2.56 18.74 8.78
CA PRO A 93 -1.12 18.54 9.01
C PRO A 93 -0.74 18.33 10.48
N GLU A 94 -1.53 18.88 11.41
CA GLU A 94 -1.35 18.71 12.86
C GLU A 94 -1.56 17.26 13.31
N ILE A 95 -2.40 16.51 12.59
CA ILE A 95 -2.83 15.15 12.93
C ILE A 95 -2.16 14.11 12.03
N VAL A 96 -1.86 14.46 10.77
CA VAL A 96 -1.38 13.53 9.75
C VAL A 96 -0.19 14.14 9.00
N ASN A 97 0.98 13.52 9.12
CA ASN A 97 2.18 14.01 8.45
C ASN A 97 2.28 13.44 7.02
N MET A 98 2.31 14.34 6.03
CA MET A 98 2.37 14.01 4.61
C MET A 98 3.55 13.11 4.23
N TYR A 99 4.74 13.32 4.81
CA TYR A 99 5.93 12.51 4.53
C TYR A 99 5.74 11.07 5.02
N THR A 100 5.13 10.90 6.19
CA THR A 100 4.89 9.56 6.74
C THR A 100 3.77 8.82 6.00
N VAL A 101 2.75 9.53 5.49
CA VAL A 101 1.75 8.97 4.58
C VAL A 101 2.42 8.44 3.31
N PHE A 102 3.34 9.21 2.72
CA PHE A 102 4.11 8.77 1.56
C PHE A 102 4.93 7.50 1.87
N LEU A 103 5.62 7.44 3.02
CA LEU A 103 6.35 6.24 3.42
C LEU A 103 5.43 5.04 3.64
N GLY A 104 4.24 5.25 4.21
CA GLY A 104 3.22 4.22 4.36
C GLY A 104 2.78 3.61 3.02
N TYR A 105 2.68 4.42 1.96
CA TYR A 105 2.37 3.96 0.59
C TYR A 105 3.46 3.14 -0.09
N LEU A 106 4.66 3.09 0.47
CA LEU A 106 5.75 2.27 -0.08
C LEU A 106 5.77 0.88 0.53
N VAL A 107 5.14 0.68 1.69
CA VAL A 107 5.19 -0.57 2.46
C VAL A 107 4.66 -1.75 1.64
N VAL A 108 3.51 -1.62 1.00
CA VAL A 108 2.92 -2.75 0.26
C VAL A 108 3.70 -3.01 -1.03
N LYS A 109 4.17 -1.96 -1.73
CA LYS A 109 5.03 -2.10 -2.91
C LYS A 109 6.33 -2.85 -2.61
N ILE A 110 7.01 -2.49 -1.52
CA ILE A 110 8.22 -3.17 -1.06
C ILE A 110 7.91 -4.63 -0.71
N SER A 111 6.77 -4.88 -0.08
CA SER A 111 6.32 -6.23 0.29
C SER A 111 6.11 -7.13 -0.93
N ILE A 112 5.46 -6.62 -1.97
CA ILE A 112 5.28 -7.34 -3.24
C ILE A 112 6.63 -7.62 -3.89
N TYR A 113 7.55 -6.65 -3.88
CA TYR A 113 8.87 -6.82 -4.48
C TYR A 113 9.71 -7.88 -3.75
N ILE A 114 9.70 -7.88 -2.42
CA ILE A 114 10.38 -8.89 -1.59
C ILE A 114 9.78 -10.28 -1.84
N HIS A 115 8.45 -10.37 -1.88
CA HIS A 115 7.76 -11.64 -2.12
C HIS A 115 8.08 -12.20 -3.52
N ALA A 116 7.99 -11.37 -4.56
CA ALA A 116 8.35 -11.73 -5.93
C ALA A 116 9.83 -12.12 -6.09
N TYR A 117 10.73 -11.48 -5.34
CA TYR A 117 12.15 -11.83 -5.33
C TYR A 117 12.40 -13.18 -4.63
N GLY A 118 11.68 -13.47 -3.54
CA GLY A 118 11.73 -14.74 -2.83
C GLY A 118 11.29 -15.94 -3.67
N GLU A 119 10.19 -15.80 -4.43
CA GLU A 119 9.72 -16.86 -5.33
C GLU A 119 10.73 -17.18 -6.44
N ARG A 120 11.32 -16.16 -7.07
CA ARG A 120 12.34 -16.35 -8.13
C ARG A 120 13.57 -17.11 -7.65
N ARG A 121 13.91 -17.00 -6.37
CA ARG A 121 15.05 -17.70 -5.77
C ARG A 121 14.74 -19.14 -5.39
N ARG A 122 13.47 -19.51 -5.22
CA ARG A 122 13.01 -20.90 -4.98
C ARG A 122 12.85 -21.71 -6.27
N MET A 123 12.73 -21.05 -7.43
CA MET A 123 12.69 -21.69 -8.74
C MET A 123 14.08 -21.95 -9.36
N ARG A 124 15.15 -21.55 -8.68
CA ARG A 124 16.54 -21.93 -8.98
C ARG A 124 17.00 -22.99 -8.01
#